data_AF-A0A7R9JY39-F1
#
_entry.id   AF-A0A7R9JY39-F1
#
_cell.length_a   1.000
_cell.length_b   1.000
_cell.length_c   1.000
_cell.angle_alpha   90.00
_cell.angle_beta   90.00
_cell.angle_gamma   90.00
#
_symmetry.space_group_name_H-M   'P 1'
#
loop_
_entity.id
_entity.type
_entity.pdbx_description
1 polymer ?
#
loop_
_entity_poly.entity_id
_entity_poly.type
_entity_poly.pdbx_seq_one_letter_code
_entity_poly.pdbx_strand_id
1 'polypeptide(L)'
;MFGFQHLRRIRGDNYCGVRAAIFQTLSQGHQIPGGNATFEHLSRAVNNNNCGWLKNWKFASRLPYQRNNVLHGMKACLQSLDNLISLLSSERNREEALVNILTSDPLIDLHIMEAVKLHMLHRAMELHQANSNGYDVPLFAVLMFSRDTSETPKDFMNNHLSEVGNSGGLEQFDYVQSQGY
;
A
#
# COMPACT_ATOMS: atom_id res chain seq x y z
N MET A 1 6.70 -31.78 -2.50
CA MET A 1 5.46 -31.31 -3.16
C MET A 1 4.87 -30.20 -2.29
N PHE A 2 4.68 -28.99 -2.82
CA PHE A 2 4.51 -27.76 -2.04
C PHE A 2 3.13 -27.55 -1.36
N GLY A 3 2.33 -28.60 -1.14
CA GLY A 3 1.08 -28.51 -0.36
C GLY A 3 -0.09 -27.73 -0.99
N PHE A 4 0.07 -27.12 -2.17
CA PHE A 4 -0.99 -26.36 -2.84
C PHE A 4 -1.85 -27.24 -3.77
N GLN A 5 -3.17 -27.10 -3.69
CA GLN A 5 -4.14 -27.85 -4.50
C GLN A 5 -4.68 -27.05 -5.70
N HIS A 6 -4.63 -25.71 -5.63
CA HIS A 6 -5.19 -24.82 -6.64
C HIS A 6 -4.27 -23.60 -6.87
N LEU A 7 -4.30 -23.05 -8.08
CA LEU A 7 -3.58 -21.84 -8.45
C LEU A 7 -4.56 -20.84 -9.07
N ARG A 8 -4.52 -19.59 -8.60
CA ARG A 8 -5.34 -18.49 -9.13
C ARG A 8 -4.47 -17.49 -9.86
N ARG A 9 -4.87 -17.14 -11.08
CA ARG A 9 -4.16 -16.15 -11.89
C ARG A 9 -4.53 -14.73 -11.44
N ILE A 10 -3.53 -13.97 -11.00
CA ILE A 10 -3.65 -12.53 -10.75
C ILE A 10 -3.44 -11.78 -12.07
N ARG A 11 -4.16 -10.66 -12.24
CA ARG A 11 -4.02 -9.78 -13.41
C ARG A 11 -2.57 -9.28 -13.50
N GLY A 12 -1.94 -9.51 -14.65
CA GLY A 12 -0.54 -9.13 -14.94
C GLY A 12 -0.42 -7.70 -15.42
N ASP A 13 -0.75 -6.73 -14.58
CA ASP A 13 -0.45 -5.31 -14.79
C ASP A 13 0.59 -4.82 -13.77
N ASN A 14 0.87 -3.52 -13.77
CA ASN A 14 1.82 -2.87 -12.88
C ASN A 14 1.38 -2.86 -11.40
N TYR A 15 0.22 -3.43 -11.06
CA TYR A 15 -0.20 -3.68 -9.68
C TYR A 15 -0.10 -5.16 -9.27
N CYS A 16 0.39 -6.06 -10.13
CA CYS A 16 0.33 -7.51 -9.89
C CYS A 16 0.92 -7.94 -8.54
N GLY A 17 2.05 -7.34 -8.14
CA GLY A 17 2.70 -7.59 -6.85
C GLY A 17 1.84 -7.16 -5.66
N VAL A 18 1.39 -5.90 -5.67
CA VAL A 18 0.49 -5.34 -4.62
C VAL A 18 -0.78 -6.17 -4.54
N ARG A 19 -1.39 -6.46 -5.69
CA ARG A 19 -2.65 -7.18 -5.80
C ARG A 19 -2.52 -8.60 -5.28
N ALA A 20 -1.46 -9.31 -5.63
CA ALA A 20 -1.22 -10.67 -5.14
C ALA A 20 -1.03 -10.68 -3.62
N ALA A 21 -0.21 -9.78 -3.08
CA ALA A 21 0.05 -9.70 -1.64
C ALA A 21 -1.24 -9.39 -0.87
N ILE A 22 -1.96 -8.32 -1.22
CA ILE A 22 -3.18 -7.95 -0.50
C ILE A 22 -4.28 -9.00 -0.66
N PHE A 23 -4.39 -9.63 -1.83
CA PHE A 23 -5.35 -10.70 -2.05
C PHE A 23 -5.08 -11.88 -1.10
N GLN A 24 -3.82 -12.29 -0.97
CA GLN A 24 -3.45 -13.39 -0.09
C GLN A 24 -3.68 -13.04 1.37
N THR A 25 -3.31 -11.83 1.79
CA THR A 25 -3.52 -11.32 3.16
C THR A 25 -5.00 -11.31 3.54
N LEU A 26 -5.85 -10.75 2.68
CA LEU A 26 -7.29 -10.64 2.92
C LEU A 26 -8.01 -12.00 2.89
N SER A 27 -7.67 -12.86 1.92
CA SER A 27 -8.29 -14.20 1.81
C SER A 27 -7.99 -15.09 3.01
N GLN A 28 -6.79 -14.98 3.58
CA GLN A 28 -6.39 -15.71 4.78
C GLN A 28 -6.84 -15.05 6.09
N GLY A 29 -7.36 -13.82 6.05
CA GLY A 29 -7.84 -13.13 7.24
C GLY A 29 -6.74 -12.55 8.12
N HIS A 30 -5.56 -12.32 7.57
CA HIS A 30 -4.47 -11.68 8.30
C HIS A 30 -4.84 -10.25 8.66
N GLN A 31 -4.31 -9.79 9.78
CA GLN A 31 -4.53 -8.43 10.25
C GLN A 31 -3.81 -7.43 9.33
N ILE A 32 -4.51 -6.34 9.01
CA ILE A 32 -3.98 -5.23 8.23
C ILE A 32 -4.03 -3.98 9.12
N PRO A 33 -3.02 -3.10 9.08
CA PRO A 33 -3.05 -1.85 9.83
C PRO A 33 -4.31 -1.03 9.49
N GLY A 34 -4.98 -0.48 10.52
CA GLY A 34 -6.19 0.31 10.29
C GLY A 34 -5.93 1.56 9.46
N GLY A 35 -6.83 1.85 8.51
CA GLY A 35 -6.74 3.01 7.63
C GLY A 35 -6.72 4.34 8.38
N ASN A 36 -7.47 4.46 9.48
CA ASN A 36 -7.54 5.69 10.27
C ASN A 36 -6.17 6.10 10.86
N ALA A 37 -5.41 5.16 11.42
CA ALA A 37 -4.09 5.47 11.99
C ALA A 37 -3.11 5.98 10.93
N THR A 38 -3.15 5.36 9.75
CA THR A 38 -2.35 5.76 8.59
C THR A 38 -2.76 7.14 8.09
N PHE A 39 -4.07 7.39 7.97
CA PHE A 39 -4.58 8.69 7.55
C PHE A 39 -4.18 9.81 8.53
N GLU A 40 -4.32 9.57 9.84
CA GLU A 40 -3.93 10.55 10.87
C GLU A 40 -2.43 10.86 10.83
N HIS A 41 -1.58 9.87 10.59
CA HIS A 41 -0.15 10.11 10.43
C HIS A 41 0.12 10.97 9.19
N LEU A 42 -0.41 10.58 8.03
CA LEU A 42 -0.16 11.26 6.76
C LEU A 42 -0.76 12.67 6.75
N SER A 43 -1.94 12.88 7.33
CA SER A 43 -2.58 14.20 7.41
C SER A 43 -1.77 15.17 8.27
N ARG A 44 -1.24 14.69 9.41
CA ARG A 44 -0.31 15.47 10.24
C ARG A 44 0.99 15.79 9.50
N ALA A 45 1.55 14.81 8.78
CA ALA A 45 2.76 15.01 8.00
C ALA A 45 2.56 16.03 6.86
N VAL A 46 1.45 15.98 6.12
CA VAL A 46 1.13 16.94 5.04
C VAL A 46 1.08 18.39 5.55
N ASN A 47 0.66 18.59 6.80
CA ASN A 47 0.58 19.90 7.44
C ASN A 47 1.91 20.36 8.08
N ASN A 48 2.90 19.47 8.20
CA ASN A 48 4.24 19.80 8.66
C ASN A 48 5.09 20.29 7.47
N ASN A 49 5.79 21.41 7.63
CA ASN A 49 6.61 22.03 6.57
C ASN A 49 7.66 21.06 5.98
N ASN A 50 8.16 20.10 6.75
CA ASN A 50 9.16 19.14 6.29
C ASN A 50 8.58 18.05 5.36
N CYS A 51 7.26 17.85 5.37
CA CYS A 51 6.58 16.80 4.61
C CYS A 51 5.56 17.33 3.59
N GLY A 52 5.71 18.60 3.17
CA GLY A 52 4.86 19.21 2.13
C GLY A 52 4.88 18.48 0.78
N TRP A 53 5.90 17.65 0.54
CA TRP A 53 6.02 16.81 -0.66
C TRP A 53 4.91 15.76 -0.78
N LEU A 54 4.25 15.37 0.31
CA LEU A 54 3.11 14.44 0.29
C LEU A 54 1.91 14.97 -0.53
N LYS A 55 1.82 16.31 -0.72
CA LYS A 55 0.81 16.93 -1.60
C LYS A 55 1.02 16.60 -3.08
N ASN A 56 2.17 16.05 -3.45
CA ASN A 56 2.49 15.61 -4.80
C ASN A 56 2.17 14.13 -5.02
N TRP A 57 1.51 13.46 -4.08
CA TRP A 57 1.06 12.06 -4.27
C TRP A 57 0.25 11.93 -5.57
N LYS A 58 0.65 10.95 -6.38
CA LYS A 58 -0.01 10.64 -7.65
C LYS A 58 -0.79 9.34 -7.49
N PHE A 59 -2.11 9.46 -7.47
CA PHE A 59 -2.99 8.31 -7.52
C PHE A 59 -2.97 7.68 -8.91
N ALA A 60 -3.38 6.41 -8.98
CA ALA A 60 -3.73 5.76 -10.24
C ALA A 60 -4.54 6.69 -11.16
N SER A 61 -4.18 6.74 -12.45
CA SER A 61 -4.70 7.72 -13.43
C SER A 61 -6.22 7.76 -13.58
N ARG A 62 -6.94 6.71 -13.16
CA ARG A 62 -8.41 6.64 -13.21
C ARG A 62 -9.10 7.20 -11.97
N LEU A 63 -8.36 7.49 -10.90
CA LEU A 63 -8.91 8.09 -9.69
C LEU A 63 -8.93 9.63 -9.83
N PRO A 64 -10.00 10.31 -9.40
CA PRO A 64 -10.20 11.75 -9.63
C PRO A 64 -9.45 12.64 -8.62
N TYR A 65 -8.42 12.12 -7.95
CA TYR A 65 -7.72 12.80 -6.86
C TYR A 65 -6.42 13.43 -7.37
N GLN A 66 -6.30 14.75 -7.22
CA GLN A 66 -5.15 15.54 -7.62
C GLN A 66 -5.07 16.86 -6.81
N ARG A 67 -3.84 17.33 -6.58
CA ARG A 67 -3.53 18.65 -6.01
C ARG A 67 -4.25 18.92 -4.67
N ASN A 68 -5.35 19.67 -4.69
CA ASN A 68 -6.03 20.20 -3.51
C ASN A 68 -6.93 19.18 -2.80
N ASN A 69 -7.23 18.03 -3.41
CA ASN A 69 -8.03 16.97 -2.79
C ASN A 69 -7.22 15.70 -2.45
N VAL A 70 -5.88 15.77 -2.42
CA VAL A 70 -5.00 14.62 -2.13
C VAL A 70 -5.33 13.96 -0.80
N LEU A 71 -5.51 14.74 0.28
CA LEU A 71 -5.91 14.20 1.59
C LEU A 71 -7.26 13.49 1.53
N HIS A 72 -8.21 14.02 0.76
CA HIS A 72 -9.50 13.37 0.57
C HIS A 72 -9.34 12.04 -0.17
N GLY A 73 -8.51 12.00 -1.22
CA GLY A 73 -8.19 10.76 -1.93
C GLY A 73 -7.51 9.71 -1.04
N MET A 74 -6.55 10.12 -0.20
CA MET A 74 -5.88 9.23 0.76
C MET A 74 -6.90 8.63 1.72
N LYS A 75 -7.78 9.46 2.30
CA LYS A 75 -8.84 9.02 3.19
C LYS A 75 -9.79 8.05 2.50
N ALA A 76 -10.24 8.36 1.29
CA ALA A 76 -11.16 7.53 0.54
C ALA A 76 -10.56 6.15 0.26
N CYS A 77 -9.30 6.06 -0.20
CA CYS A 77 -8.63 4.78 -0.45
C CYS A 77 -8.52 3.93 0.82
N LEU A 78 -8.03 4.52 1.92
CA LEU A 78 -7.88 3.83 3.20
C LEU A 78 -9.22 3.33 3.75
N GLN A 79 -10.28 4.15 3.65
CA GLN A 79 -11.63 3.75 4.04
C GLN A 79 -12.19 2.64 3.15
N SER A 80 -11.91 2.63 1.84
CA SER A 80 -12.32 1.54 0.96
C SER A 80 -11.70 0.21 1.40
N LEU A 81 -10.44 0.19 1.83
CA LEU A 81 -9.79 -1.02 2.35
C LEU A 81 -10.39 -1.46 3.69
N ASP A 82 -10.59 -0.54 4.63
CA ASP A 82 -11.23 -0.85 5.92
C ASP A 82 -12.65 -1.42 5.73
N ASN A 83 -13.42 -0.84 4.80
CA ASN A 83 -14.76 -1.33 4.45
C ASN A 83 -14.70 -2.73 3.83
N LEU A 84 -13.75 -2.99 2.92
CA LEU A 84 -13.56 -4.31 2.34
C LEU A 84 -13.22 -5.36 3.42
N ILE A 85 -12.31 -5.05 4.33
CA ILE A 85 -11.95 -5.92 5.46
C ILE A 85 -13.19 -6.22 6.32
N SER A 86 -13.99 -5.20 6.61
CA SER A 86 -15.23 -5.34 7.37
C SER A 86 -16.24 -6.27 6.67
N LEU A 87 -16.46 -6.10 5.37
CA LEU A 87 -17.34 -6.96 4.58
C LEU A 87 -16.88 -8.44 4.63
N LEU A 88 -15.59 -8.67 4.41
CA LEU A 88 -15.00 -10.02 4.43
C LEU A 88 -15.02 -10.69 5.81
N SER A 89 -15.18 -9.93 6.89
CA SER A 89 -15.18 -10.48 8.25
C SER A 89 -16.32 -11.50 8.47
N SER A 90 -17.44 -11.31 7.77
CA SER A 90 -18.64 -12.15 7.86
C SER A 90 -18.72 -13.27 6.82
N GLU A 91 -17.78 -13.30 5.86
CA GLU A 91 -17.81 -14.22 4.73
C GLU A 91 -17.22 -15.59 5.07
N ARG A 92 -17.95 -16.65 4.68
CA ARG A 92 -17.47 -18.05 4.83
C ARG A 92 -16.38 -18.37 3.82
N ASN A 93 -16.50 -17.84 2.61
CA ASN A 93 -15.52 -17.99 1.54
C ASN A 93 -14.95 -16.63 1.15
N ARG A 94 -13.99 -16.14 1.95
CA ARG A 94 -13.35 -14.84 1.74
C ARG A 94 -12.68 -14.71 0.39
N GLU A 95 -12.11 -15.80 -0.13
CA GLU A 95 -11.45 -15.80 -1.43
C GLU A 95 -12.45 -15.48 -2.55
N GLU A 96 -13.59 -16.18 -2.58
CA GLU A 96 -14.63 -15.96 -3.59
C GLU A 96 -15.27 -14.58 -3.48
N ALA A 97 -15.59 -14.14 -2.25
CA ALA A 97 -16.12 -12.81 -2.01
C ALA A 97 -15.15 -11.71 -2.49
N LEU A 98 -13.85 -11.86 -2.20
CA LEU A 98 -12.83 -10.91 -2.61
C LEU A 98 -12.67 -10.85 -4.13
N VAL A 99 -12.71 -12.00 -4.82
CA VAL A 99 -12.70 -12.04 -6.30
C VAL A 99 -13.89 -11.27 -6.85
N ASN A 100 -15.09 -11.52 -6.34
CA ASN A 100 -16.30 -10.86 -6.81
C ASN A 100 -16.22 -9.34 -6.62
N ILE A 101 -15.76 -8.88 -5.46
CA ILE A 101 -15.63 -7.44 -5.17
C ILE A 101 -14.59 -6.78 -6.08
N LEU A 102 -13.37 -7.33 -6.17
CA LEU A 102 -12.28 -6.74 -6.96
C LEU A 102 -12.55 -6.77 -8.47
N THR A 103 -13.40 -7.67 -8.95
CA THR A 103 -13.78 -7.76 -10.36
C THR A 103 -15.05 -6.98 -10.71
N SER A 104 -15.89 -6.66 -9.71
CA SER A 104 -17.15 -5.93 -9.93
C SER A 104 -16.96 -4.47 -10.32
N ASP A 105 -15.94 -3.80 -9.78
CA ASP A 105 -15.67 -2.39 -10.03
C ASP A 105 -14.15 -2.13 -10.11
N PRO A 106 -13.63 -1.74 -11.29
CA PRO A 106 -12.23 -1.35 -11.45
C PRO A 106 -11.80 -0.19 -10.54
N LEU A 107 -12.71 0.69 -10.11
CA LEU A 107 -12.38 1.76 -9.19
C LEU A 107 -12.10 1.24 -7.80
N ILE A 108 -12.83 0.21 -7.33
CA ILE A 108 -12.56 -0.41 -6.02
C ILE A 108 -11.16 -1.02 -6.03
N ASP A 109 -10.80 -1.84 -7.03
CA ASP A 109 -9.44 -2.41 -7.16
C ASP A 109 -8.37 -1.32 -7.01
N LEU A 110 -8.53 -0.19 -7.70
CA LEU A 110 -7.57 0.93 -7.62
C LEU A 110 -7.52 1.60 -6.24
N HIS A 111 -8.66 1.81 -5.58
CA HIS A 111 -8.67 2.34 -4.21
C HIS A 111 -7.95 1.41 -3.25
N ILE A 112 -8.14 0.10 -3.38
CA ILE A 112 -7.44 -0.90 -2.55
C ILE A 112 -5.94 -0.88 -2.82
N MET A 113 -5.51 -0.83 -4.09
CA MET A 113 -4.09 -0.78 -4.42
C MET A 113 -3.42 0.49 -3.87
N GLU A 114 -4.08 1.65 -4.00
CA GLU A 114 -3.58 2.92 -3.47
C GLU A 114 -3.57 2.93 -1.93
N ALA A 115 -4.56 2.32 -1.27
CA ALA A 115 -4.55 2.17 0.19
C ALA A 115 -3.34 1.39 0.68
N VAL A 116 -2.98 0.29 0.00
CA VAL A 116 -1.78 -0.49 0.34
C VAL A 116 -0.52 0.34 0.15
N LYS A 117 -0.40 1.09 -0.94
CA LYS A 117 0.72 2.02 -1.17
C LYS A 117 0.83 3.08 -0.06
N LEU A 118 -0.30 3.59 0.44
CA LEU A 118 -0.32 4.55 1.55
C LEU A 118 0.14 3.93 2.88
N HIS A 119 -0.26 2.69 3.16
CA HIS A 119 0.26 1.94 4.30
C HIS A 119 1.78 1.70 4.19
N MET A 120 2.27 1.33 3.00
CA MET A 120 3.70 1.18 2.74
C MET A 120 4.45 2.48 2.98
N LEU A 121 3.95 3.61 2.46
CA LEU A 121 4.56 4.91 2.67
C LEU A 121 4.63 5.28 4.16
N HIS A 122 3.51 5.15 4.87
CA HIS A 122 3.46 5.43 6.30
C HIS A 122 4.49 4.58 7.05
N ARG A 123 4.56 3.28 6.75
CA ARG A 123 5.53 2.39 7.41
C ARG A 123 6.98 2.76 7.05
N ALA A 124 7.24 3.12 5.80
CA ALA A 124 8.54 3.60 5.35
C ALA A 124 8.98 4.87 6.12
N MET A 125 8.05 5.81 6.35
CA MET A 125 8.32 7.02 7.15
C MET A 125 8.68 6.68 8.60
N GLU A 126 7.94 5.77 9.24
CA GLU A 126 8.25 5.31 10.61
C GLU A 126 9.63 4.65 10.70
N LEU A 127 9.92 3.73 9.77
CA LEU A 127 11.19 3.00 9.73
C LEU A 127 12.38 3.93 9.48
N HIS A 128 12.24 4.89 8.55
CA HIS A 128 13.28 5.88 8.30
C HIS A 128 13.55 6.75 9.53
N GLN A 129 12.49 7.22 10.19
CA GLN A 129 12.61 8.02 11.41
C GLN A 129 13.26 7.23 12.55
N ALA A 130 12.84 5.98 12.75
CA ALA A 130 13.42 5.09 13.76
C ALA A 130 14.93 4.89 13.51
N ASN A 131 15.32 4.57 12.28
CA ASN A 131 16.71 4.40 11.88
C ASN A 131 17.53 5.69 12.09
N SER A 132 16.98 6.84 11.70
CA SER A 132 17.62 8.16 11.87
C SER A 132 17.84 8.54 13.34
N ASN A 133 16.98 8.04 14.23
CA ASN A 133 17.08 8.23 15.67
C ASN A 133 17.97 7.17 16.36
N GLY A 134 18.59 6.26 15.59
CA GLY A 134 19.46 5.21 16.09
C GLY A 134 18.74 4.01 16.73
N TYR A 135 17.43 3.87 16.49
CA TYR A 135 16.71 2.66 16.91
C TYR A 135 16.97 1.50 15.96
N ASP A 136 16.87 0.28 16.48
CA ASP A 136 16.97 -0.94 15.68
C ASP A 136 15.76 -1.05 14.73
N VAL A 137 16.04 -1.37 13.48
CA VAL A 137 15.04 -1.54 12.42
C VAL A 137 15.38 -2.79 11.59
N PRO A 138 14.38 -3.43 10.97
CA PRO A 138 14.65 -4.57 10.10
C PRO A 138 15.67 -4.24 8.99
N LEU A 139 16.57 -5.19 8.69
CA LEU A 139 17.63 -5.01 7.69
C LEU A 139 17.09 -4.53 6.33
N PHE A 140 15.92 -5.01 5.90
CA PHE A 140 15.34 -4.58 4.63
C PHE A 140 15.09 -3.06 4.60
N ALA A 141 14.73 -2.46 5.73
CA ALA A 141 14.46 -1.02 5.82
C ALA A 141 15.76 -0.23 5.63
N VAL A 142 16.85 -0.70 6.25
CA VAL A 142 18.20 -0.13 6.06
C VAL A 142 18.60 -0.22 4.59
N LEU A 143 18.45 -1.40 3.98
CA LEU A 143 18.82 -1.62 2.57
C LEU A 143 17.93 -0.85 1.58
N MET A 144 16.67 -0.61 1.93
CA MET A 144 15.74 0.18 1.12
C MET A 144 16.19 1.65 1.07
N PHE A 145 16.56 2.22 2.22
CA PHE A 145 17.01 3.61 2.33
C PHE A 145 18.50 3.83 2.02
N SER A 146 19.28 2.78 1.79
CA SER A 146 20.68 2.91 1.37
C SER A 146 20.87 3.10 -0.14
N ARG A 147 19.77 3.27 -0.90
CA ARG A 147 19.81 3.42 -2.36
C ARG A 147 19.69 4.86 -2.76
N ASP A 148 20.47 5.25 -3.76
CA ASP A 148 20.46 6.60 -4.34
C ASP A 148 19.06 7.06 -4.80
N THR A 149 18.17 6.14 -5.21
CA THR A 149 16.81 6.46 -5.65
C THR A 149 15.76 6.46 -4.52
N SER A 150 16.14 6.10 -3.30
CA SER A 150 15.21 5.91 -2.18
C SER A 150 15.82 6.34 -0.84
N GLU A 151 16.76 7.29 -0.81
CA GLU A 151 17.46 7.69 0.42
C GLU A 151 16.51 8.22 1.50
N THR A 152 15.42 8.88 1.10
CA THR A 152 14.40 9.42 2.00
C THR A 152 13.00 8.88 1.68
N PRO A 153 12.02 8.98 2.60
CA PRO A 153 10.62 8.62 2.30
C PRO A 153 10.02 9.40 1.12
N LYS A 154 10.52 10.63 0.87
CA LYS A 154 10.14 11.42 -0.29
C LYS A 154 10.66 10.80 -1.59
N ASP A 155 11.90 10.33 -1.59
CA ASP A 155 12.50 9.69 -2.77
C ASP A 155 11.85 8.34 -3.03
N PHE A 156 11.61 7.56 -1.97
CA PHE A 156 10.82 6.33 -2.05
C PHE A 156 9.43 6.57 -2.69
N MET A 157 8.72 7.62 -2.24
CA MET A 157 7.44 7.99 -2.83
C MET A 157 7.54 8.33 -4.32
N ASN A 158 8.51 9.18 -4.69
CA ASN A 158 8.60 9.77 -6.04
C ASN A 158 9.22 8.84 -7.09
N ASN A 159 10.06 7.90 -6.68
CA ASN A 159 10.85 7.09 -7.60
C ASN A 159 10.38 5.63 -7.64
N HIS A 160 9.72 5.16 -6.57
CA HIS A 160 9.27 3.78 -6.48
C HIS A 160 7.74 3.69 -6.37
N LEU A 161 7.12 4.23 -5.29
CA LEU A 161 5.68 4.08 -5.10
C LEU A 161 4.83 4.76 -6.19
N SER A 162 5.26 5.88 -6.76
CA SER A 162 4.54 6.53 -7.86
C SER A 162 4.56 5.73 -9.16
N GLU A 163 5.57 4.89 -9.36
CA GLU A 163 5.70 4.06 -10.56
C GLU A 163 4.85 2.79 -10.48
N VAL A 164 4.59 2.30 -9.25
CA VAL A 164 3.69 1.18 -8.98
C VAL A 164 2.30 1.46 -9.53
N GLY A 165 1.92 0.67 -10.53
CA GLY A 165 0.63 0.77 -11.21
C GLY A 165 0.60 1.66 -12.45
N ASN A 166 1.67 2.40 -12.73
CA ASN A 166 1.81 3.28 -13.88
C ASN A 166 2.76 2.67 -14.92
N SER A 167 4.06 2.73 -14.66
CA SER A 167 5.16 2.35 -15.56
C SER A 167 5.91 1.10 -15.09
N GLY A 168 5.76 0.70 -13.82
CA GLY A 168 6.45 -0.45 -13.21
C GLY A 168 5.64 -1.15 -12.12
N GLY A 169 6.01 -2.39 -11.79
CA GLY A 169 5.45 -3.15 -10.67
C GLY A 169 6.25 -2.97 -9.38
N LEU A 170 5.87 -3.69 -8.31
CA LEU A 170 6.70 -3.79 -7.10
C LEU A 170 8.03 -4.48 -7.40
N GLU A 171 9.10 -3.92 -6.88
CA GLU A 171 10.44 -4.51 -6.93
C GLU A 171 10.63 -5.50 -5.75
N GLN A 172 11.63 -6.39 -5.83
CA GLN A 172 11.78 -7.54 -4.91
C GLN A 172 11.77 -7.21 -3.40
N PHE A 173 12.14 -5.99 -3.02
CA PHE A 173 12.22 -5.51 -1.64
C PHE A 173 10.90 -4.94 -1.12
N ASP A 174 9.99 -4.51 -2.01
CA ASP A 174 8.66 -4.03 -1.61
C ASP A 174 7.80 -5.18 -1.05
N TYR A 175 8.04 -6.41 -1.51
CA TYR A 175 7.35 -7.61 -1.02
C TYR A 175 7.64 -7.88 0.47
N VAL A 176 8.80 -7.48 0.98
CA VAL A 176 9.23 -7.74 2.37
C VAL A 176 8.41 -6.92 3.37
N GLN A 177 7.86 -5.76 2.98
CA GLN A 177 6.97 -4.97 3.84
C GLN A 177 5.56 -5.57 4.00
N SER A 178 5.15 -6.48 3.11
CA SER A 178 3.80 -7.07 3.11
C SER A 178 3.67 -8.34 3.96
N GLN A 179 4.79 -8.88 4.43
CA GLN A 179 4.88 -10.08 5.25
C GLN A 179 5.71 -9.75 6.49
N GLY A 180 5.09 -9.08 7.46
CA GLY A 180 5.71 -8.88 8.76
C GLY A 180 5.89 -10.22 9.46
N TYR A 181 7.13 -10.50 9.88
CA TYR A 181 7.38 -11.36 11.04
C TYR A 181 7.07 -10.58 12.31
#